data_AF-A0A0M4M0Y0-F1
#
_entry.id   AF-A0A0M4M0Y0-F1
#
_cell.length_a   1.000
_cell.length_b   1.000
_cell.length_c   1.000
_cell.angle_alpha   90.00
_cell.angle_beta   90.00
_cell.angle_gamma   90.00
#
_symmetry.space_group_name_H-M   'P 1'
#
loop_
_entity.id
_entity.type
_entity.pdbx_description
1 polymer ?
#
loop_
_entity_poly.entity_id
_entity_poly.type
_entity_poly.pdbx_seq_one_letter_code
_entity_poly.pdbx_strand_id
1 'polypeptide(L)'
;MSLEENNESLFDQKGRRIPFSGMRVFNEESLSYYKISKSSYNFPEILTNSKKFSSVDPGIKLESFESTCTDLKENLENEPLLKNLFTGVHVPFICPKREPEIDLGIELEKTTLPSVAASFKGTFPELHCKATLQGSSKLEGELSIDNKSRYDSFLDAQQRGAVVGWYFPQALQEYDIDSQRAQMKTLPLHENLVLSGAVDTAAALIGSPDLLVNIDDYPPVLCLSALKHTDERLMLCFKAYGQHLEFWCMSQMLTPGQKQVSEQWSGGLTLFASIE
;
A
#
# COMPACT_ATOMS: atom_id res chain seq x y z
N MET A 1 -8.23 26.24 -9.59
CA MET A 1 -8.95 26.74 -8.40
C MET A 1 -7.95 27.49 -7.55
N SER A 2 -8.27 28.75 -7.23
CA SER A 2 -7.50 29.63 -6.35
C SER A 2 -7.52 29.09 -4.92
N LEU A 3 -6.41 29.30 -4.21
CA LEU A 3 -6.12 28.86 -2.83
C LEU A 3 -6.94 29.59 -1.74
N GLU A 4 -8.15 30.05 -2.05
CA GLU A 4 -9.02 30.72 -1.09
C GLU A 4 -10.20 29.80 -0.76
N GLU A 5 -10.24 29.36 0.50
CA GLU A 5 -11.32 28.65 1.17
C GLU A 5 -11.72 27.28 0.58
N ASN A 6 -11.00 26.23 0.99
CA ASN A 6 -11.66 24.94 1.17
C ASN A 6 -11.23 24.32 2.50
N ASN A 7 -12.02 24.57 3.54
CA ASN A 7 -12.02 23.82 4.81
C ASN A 7 -12.58 22.39 4.62
N GLU A 8 -12.56 21.90 3.38
CA GLU A 8 -13.11 20.62 2.96
C GLU A 8 -12.00 19.58 2.96
N SER A 9 -12.31 18.41 3.52
CA SER A 9 -11.41 17.26 3.56
C SER A 9 -10.84 16.94 2.17
N LEU A 10 -9.58 16.53 2.12
CA LEU A 10 -8.92 16.06 0.89
C LEU A 10 -9.43 14.69 0.43
N PHE A 11 -10.11 13.96 1.31
CA PHE A 11 -10.69 12.65 1.06
C PHE A 11 -12.21 12.71 1.18
N ASP A 12 -12.91 11.98 0.31
CA ASP A 12 -14.37 11.85 0.33
C ASP A 12 -14.85 10.99 1.52
N GLN A 13 -16.16 10.78 1.63
CA GLN A 13 -16.78 10.01 2.72
C GLN A 13 -16.45 8.50 2.68
N LYS A 14 -15.75 8.03 1.65
CA LYS A 14 -15.27 6.65 1.50
C LYS A 14 -13.75 6.56 1.67
N GLY A 15 -13.10 7.65 2.08
CA GLY A 15 -11.65 7.74 2.25
C GLY A 15 -10.86 7.74 0.95
N ARG A 16 -11.50 7.96 -0.21
CA ARG A 16 -10.82 8.13 -1.50
C ARG A 16 -10.44 9.59 -1.68
N ARG A 17 -9.26 9.84 -2.23
CA ARG A 17 -8.77 11.17 -2.57
C ARG A 17 -9.71 11.83 -3.58
N ILE A 18 -10.21 13.02 -3.25
CA ILE A 18 -11.05 13.82 -4.15
C ILE A 18 -10.19 14.28 -5.33
N PRO A 19 -10.57 13.96 -6.58
CA PRO A 19 -9.83 14.40 -7.76
C PRO A 19 -9.77 15.92 -7.89
N PHE A 20 -8.70 16.40 -8.52
CA PHE A 20 -8.50 17.82 -8.79
C PHE A 20 -7.77 18.02 -10.11
N SER A 21 -7.80 19.26 -10.60
CA SER A 21 -7.23 19.63 -11.90
C SER A 21 -5.77 19.19 -12.06
N GLY A 22 -5.48 18.54 -13.18
CA GLY A 22 -4.15 18.03 -13.52
C GLY A 22 -3.91 16.57 -13.12
N MET A 23 -4.85 15.92 -12.42
CA MET A 23 -4.82 14.48 -12.17
C MET A 23 -5.61 13.73 -13.24
N ARG A 24 -5.14 12.52 -13.58
CA ARG A 24 -5.85 11.60 -14.46
C ARG A 24 -6.46 10.48 -13.64
N VAL A 25 -7.79 10.45 -13.63
CA VAL A 25 -8.62 9.46 -12.95
C VAL A 25 -9.54 8.77 -13.94
N PHE A 26 -9.95 7.55 -13.64
CA PHE A 26 -10.92 6.82 -14.47
C PHE A 26 -12.32 7.45 -14.34
N ASN A 27 -12.76 7.71 -13.11
CA ASN A 27 -13.96 8.50 -12.82
C ASN A 27 -13.65 9.63 -11.83
N GLU A 28 -14.29 10.78 -12.00
CA GLU A 28 -14.22 11.87 -11.01
C GLU A 28 -14.91 11.43 -9.70
N GLU A 29 -16.13 10.90 -9.82
CA GLU A 29 -16.87 10.26 -8.74
C GLU A 29 -16.78 8.74 -8.87
N SER A 30 -16.25 8.06 -7.85
CA SER A 30 -16.08 6.60 -7.91
C SER A 30 -17.42 5.87 -7.82
N LEU A 31 -17.62 4.92 -8.75
CA LEU A 31 -18.75 3.99 -8.73
C LEU A 31 -18.61 2.92 -7.64
N SER A 32 -17.43 2.80 -7.01
CA SER A 32 -17.12 1.81 -5.97
C SER A 32 -17.43 0.36 -6.40
N TYR A 33 -17.23 0.07 -7.68
CA TYR A 33 -17.41 -1.28 -8.23
C TYR A 33 -16.35 -2.24 -7.68
N TYR A 34 -15.08 -1.85 -7.77
CA TYR A 34 -13.98 -2.55 -7.11
C TYR A 34 -13.88 -2.08 -5.66
N LYS A 35 -13.99 -2.99 -4.71
CA LYS A 35 -13.94 -2.65 -3.29
C LYS A 35 -13.42 -3.79 -2.44
N ILE A 36 -12.66 -3.42 -1.42
CA ILE A 36 -12.32 -4.26 -0.29
C ILE A 36 -13.45 -4.12 0.73
N SER A 37 -14.00 -5.24 1.18
CA SER A 37 -14.94 -5.25 2.29
C SER A 37 -14.24 -4.65 3.51
N LYS A 38 -14.84 -3.63 4.13
CA LYS A 38 -14.28 -3.01 5.34
C LYS A 38 -14.29 -4.05 6.46
N SER A 39 -13.20 -4.80 6.60
CA SER A 39 -13.03 -5.83 7.61
C SER A 39 -12.66 -5.19 8.94
N SER A 40 -13.13 -5.81 10.03
CA SER A 40 -12.58 -5.57 11.35
C SER A 40 -11.15 -6.12 11.38
N TYR A 41 -10.17 -5.29 11.71
CA TYR A 41 -8.79 -5.74 11.94
C TYR A 41 -8.63 -6.28 13.36
N ASN A 42 -7.68 -7.21 13.54
CA ASN A 42 -7.37 -7.84 14.83
C ASN A 42 -5.87 -7.71 15.11
N PHE A 43 -5.48 -6.75 15.97
CA PHE A 43 -4.08 -6.49 16.33
C PHE A 43 -3.34 -7.75 16.82
N PRO A 44 -3.88 -8.57 17.76
CA PRO A 44 -3.27 -9.84 18.14
C PRO A 44 -2.94 -10.77 16.97
N GLU A 45 -3.88 -10.94 16.03
CA GLU A 45 -3.70 -11.83 14.88
C GLU A 45 -2.66 -11.27 13.91
N ILE A 46 -2.74 -9.98 13.61
CA ILE A 46 -1.79 -9.28 12.72
C ILE A 46 -0.36 -9.37 13.28
N LEU A 47 -0.17 -9.15 14.58
CA LEU A 47 1.14 -9.28 15.21
C LEU A 47 1.64 -10.73 15.20
N THR A 48 0.76 -11.68 15.46
CA THR A 48 1.09 -13.12 15.43
C THR A 48 1.56 -13.55 14.04
N ASN A 49 0.82 -13.18 12.99
CA ASN A 49 1.18 -13.47 11.61
C ASN A 49 2.50 -12.80 11.22
N SER A 50 2.67 -11.54 11.59
CA SER A 50 3.89 -10.79 11.25
C SER A 50 5.14 -11.37 11.92
N LYS A 51 5.07 -11.75 13.20
CA LYS A 51 6.17 -12.47 13.88
C LYS A 51 6.48 -13.80 13.22
N LYS A 52 5.45 -14.53 12.78
CA LYS A 52 5.58 -15.85 12.19
C LYS A 52 6.17 -15.83 10.77
N PHE A 53 5.82 -14.82 9.97
CA PHE A 53 6.08 -14.84 8.52
C PHE A 53 6.98 -13.72 8.00
N SER A 54 7.20 -12.62 8.74
CA SER A 54 7.98 -11.46 8.29
C SER A 54 9.13 -11.07 9.22
N SER A 55 9.63 -11.99 10.04
CA SER A 55 10.79 -11.76 10.93
C SER A 55 10.64 -10.56 11.88
N VAL A 56 9.40 -10.15 12.17
CA VAL A 56 9.12 -9.14 13.19
C VAL A 56 9.61 -9.66 14.54
N ASP A 57 10.32 -8.81 15.29
CA ASP A 57 10.93 -9.18 16.57
C ASP A 57 9.88 -9.82 17.51
N PRO A 58 10.08 -11.07 17.96
CA PRO A 58 9.22 -11.72 18.93
C PRO A 58 9.00 -10.92 20.23
N GLY A 59 9.94 -10.04 20.58
CA GLY A 59 9.89 -9.16 21.75
C GLY A 59 8.90 -8.00 21.65
N ILE A 60 8.45 -7.61 20.44
CA ILE A 60 7.48 -6.52 20.27
C ILE A 60 6.16 -6.89 20.94
N LYS A 61 5.70 -6.04 21.85
CA LYS A 61 4.48 -6.27 22.63
C LYS A 61 3.23 -5.83 21.87
N LEU A 62 2.12 -6.51 22.13
CA LEU A 62 0.84 -6.18 21.54
C LEU A 62 0.41 -4.77 21.93
N GLU A 63 0.59 -4.42 23.19
CA GLU A 63 0.20 -3.12 23.74
C GLU A 63 0.95 -1.98 23.05
N SER A 64 2.26 -2.13 22.79
CA SER A 64 3.06 -1.14 22.07
C SER A 64 2.59 -0.98 20.61
N PHE A 65 2.26 -2.08 19.94
CA PHE A 65 1.78 -2.04 18.56
C PHE A 65 0.41 -1.35 18.45
N GLU A 66 -0.54 -1.74 19.30
CA GLU A 66 -1.89 -1.20 19.29
C GLU A 66 -1.93 0.28 19.71
N SER A 67 -1.20 0.66 20.77
CA SER A 67 -1.13 2.06 21.21
C SER A 67 -0.51 2.96 20.14
N THR A 68 0.61 2.57 19.52
CA THR A 68 1.25 3.36 18.47
C THR A 68 0.32 3.57 17.26
N CYS A 69 -0.40 2.53 16.84
CA CYS A 69 -1.39 2.66 15.78
C CYS A 69 -2.57 3.57 16.21
N THR A 70 -3.03 3.46 17.45
CA THR A 70 -4.11 4.30 17.99
C THR A 70 -3.70 5.77 18.01
N ASP A 71 -2.52 6.09 18.50
CA ASP A 71 -1.97 7.45 18.53
C ASP A 71 -1.85 8.05 17.13
N LEU A 72 -1.36 7.27 16.15
CA LEU A 72 -1.31 7.69 14.74
C LEU A 72 -2.69 8.03 14.19
N LYS A 73 -3.69 7.21 14.53
CA LYS A 73 -5.06 7.41 14.08
C LYS A 73 -5.66 8.67 14.68
N GLU A 74 -5.57 8.83 16.00
CA GLU A 74 -6.09 10.01 16.71
C GLU A 74 -5.46 11.30 16.20
N ASN A 75 -4.14 11.31 15.98
CA ASN A 75 -3.44 12.46 15.42
C ASN A 75 -3.94 12.83 14.03
N LEU A 76 -4.12 11.85 13.13
CA LEU A 76 -4.59 12.12 11.77
C LEU A 76 -6.08 12.51 11.72
N GLU A 77 -6.91 11.95 12.60
CA GLU A 77 -8.34 12.30 12.67
C GLU A 77 -8.56 13.74 13.17
N ASN A 78 -7.60 14.29 13.91
CA ASN A 78 -7.57 15.69 14.31
C ASN A 78 -7.08 16.65 13.20
N GLU A 79 -6.53 16.13 12.09
CA GLU A 79 -6.12 16.94 10.93
C GLU A 79 -7.31 17.17 9.98
N PRO A 80 -7.86 18.40 9.86
CA PRO A 80 -9.12 18.65 9.15
C PRO A 80 -9.11 18.19 7.68
N LEU A 81 -7.95 18.28 7.03
CA LEU A 81 -7.73 17.90 5.65
C LEU A 81 -7.63 16.38 5.45
N LEU A 82 -7.26 15.62 6.47
CA LEU A 82 -6.92 14.20 6.36
C LEU A 82 -7.91 13.29 7.10
N LYS A 83 -8.74 13.84 7.99
CA LYS A 83 -9.66 13.07 8.84
C LYS A 83 -10.50 12.02 8.11
N ASN A 84 -10.94 12.30 6.87
CA ASN A 84 -11.77 11.35 6.14
C ASN A 84 -10.98 10.15 5.60
N LEU A 85 -9.64 10.14 5.63
CA LEU A 85 -8.86 8.99 5.19
C LEU A 85 -9.24 7.71 5.96
N PHE A 86 -9.49 7.82 7.27
CA PHE A 86 -9.93 6.70 8.13
C PHE A 86 -11.41 6.29 7.94
N THR A 87 -12.20 7.05 7.17
CA THR A 87 -13.55 6.61 6.79
C THR A 87 -13.51 5.43 5.82
N GLY A 88 -12.46 5.37 4.99
CA GLY A 88 -12.21 4.30 4.04
C GLY A 88 -11.66 3.02 4.67
N VAL A 89 -11.27 2.08 3.81
CA VAL A 89 -10.60 0.83 4.22
C VAL A 89 -9.20 1.16 4.72
N HIS A 90 -8.86 0.65 5.90
CA HIS A 90 -7.56 0.81 6.52
C HIS A 90 -7.21 -0.45 7.31
N VAL A 91 -5.94 -0.84 7.30
CA VAL A 91 -5.44 -2.06 7.93
C VAL A 91 -4.16 -1.73 8.70
N PRO A 92 -4.02 -2.15 9.97
CA PRO A 92 -2.79 -1.94 10.68
C PRO A 92 -1.72 -2.91 10.18
N PHE A 93 -0.47 -2.49 10.17
CA PHE A 93 0.65 -3.32 9.75
C PHE A 93 1.86 -3.13 10.66
N ILE A 94 2.78 -4.09 10.61
CA ILE A 94 4.09 -4.02 11.26
C ILE A 94 5.17 -4.61 10.36
N CYS A 95 6.24 -3.85 10.17
CA CYS A 95 7.42 -4.22 9.42
C CYS A 95 8.60 -4.47 10.38
N PRO A 96 9.41 -5.52 10.15
CA PRO A 96 10.65 -5.70 10.89
C PRO A 96 11.64 -4.58 10.55
N LYS A 97 12.68 -4.45 11.37
CA LYS A 97 13.86 -3.67 11.02
C LYS A 97 14.45 -4.19 9.71
N ARG A 98 14.81 -3.27 8.81
CA ARG A 98 15.40 -3.56 7.50
C ARG A 98 16.92 -3.55 7.58
N GLU A 99 17.54 -4.49 6.87
CA GLU A 99 18.99 -4.47 6.69
C GLU A 99 19.41 -3.26 5.83
N PRO A 100 20.48 -2.54 6.21
CA PRO A 100 20.99 -1.43 5.41
C PRO A 100 21.40 -1.88 3.99
N GLU A 101 21.28 -0.95 3.03
CA GLU A 101 21.85 -1.09 1.67
C GLU A 101 21.38 -2.29 0.83
N ILE A 102 20.31 -2.99 1.23
CA ILE A 102 19.74 -4.07 0.42
C ILE A 102 19.02 -3.53 -0.83
N ASP A 103 19.27 -4.16 -1.99
CA ASP A 103 18.57 -3.88 -3.25
C ASP A 103 17.07 -4.19 -3.11
N LEU A 104 16.22 -3.24 -3.53
CA LEU A 104 14.77 -3.34 -3.40
C LEU A 104 14.19 -4.53 -4.18
N GLY A 105 14.78 -4.84 -5.33
CA GLY A 105 14.38 -5.97 -6.15
C GLY A 105 14.72 -7.31 -5.50
N ILE A 106 15.94 -7.44 -4.97
CA ILE A 106 16.37 -8.62 -4.22
C ILE A 106 15.50 -8.81 -2.98
N GLU A 107 15.28 -7.76 -2.19
CA GLU A 107 14.43 -7.81 -1.00
C GLU A 107 13.01 -8.28 -1.35
N LEU A 108 12.42 -7.67 -2.38
CA LEU A 108 11.06 -8.01 -2.81
C LEU A 108 10.97 -9.47 -3.24
N GLU A 109 11.91 -9.93 -4.05
CA GLU A 109 11.84 -11.24 -4.70
C GLU A 109 12.27 -12.40 -3.77
N LYS A 110 13.25 -12.17 -2.89
CA LYS A 110 13.83 -13.21 -2.03
C LYS A 110 13.26 -13.23 -0.61
N THR A 111 12.67 -12.12 -0.16
CA THR A 111 12.17 -11.99 1.22
C THR A 111 10.68 -11.65 1.23
N THR A 112 10.29 -10.52 0.66
CA THR A 112 8.93 -9.98 0.81
C THR A 112 7.86 -10.85 0.16
N LEU A 113 8.02 -11.24 -1.11
CA LEU A 113 7.04 -12.09 -1.82
C LEU A 113 6.94 -13.50 -1.22
N PRO A 114 8.04 -14.18 -0.86
CA PRO A 114 7.97 -15.44 -0.12
C PRO A 114 7.21 -15.32 1.21
N SER A 115 7.41 -14.25 1.98
CA SER A 115 6.70 -14.01 3.24
C SER A 115 5.20 -13.81 3.03
N VAL A 116 4.79 -13.02 2.04
CA VAL A 116 3.37 -12.86 1.66
C VAL A 116 2.77 -14.22 1.27
N ALA A 117 3.47 -14.98 0.42
CA ALA A 117 2.98 -16.29 -0.01
C ALA A 117 2.88 -17.30 1.15
N ALA A 118 3.82 -17.26 2.10
CA ALA A 118 3.81 -18.12 3.28
C ALA A 118 2.64 -17.78 4.22
N SER A 119 2.40 -16.48 4.49
CA SER A 119 1.25 -16.04 5.29
C SER A 119 -0.07 -16.44 4.62
N PHE A 120 -0.22 -16.10 3.34
CA PHE A 120 -1.42 -16.40 2.57
C PHE A 120 -1.76 -17.89 2.55
N LYS A 121 -0.78 -18.76 2.27
CA LYS A 121 -0.97 -20.23 2.29
C LYS A 121 -1.14 -20.79 3.70
N GLY A 122 -0.64 -20.11 4.72
CA GLY A 122 -0.86 -20.45 6.11
C GLY A 122 -2.32 -20.32 6.52
N THR A 123 -3.02 -19.32 5.96
CA THR A 123 -4.45 -19.07 6.20
C THR A 123 -5.35 -19.79 5.20
N PHE A 124 -4.93 -19.89 3.93
CA PHE A 124 -5.69 -20.50 2.83
C PHE A 124 -4.88 -21.58 2.10
N PRO A 125 -4.73 -22.79 2.69
CA PRO A 125 -3.89 -23.86 2.13
C PRO A 125 -4.29 -24.32 0.72
N GLU A 126 -5.57 -24.20 0.39
CA GLU A 126 -6.16 -24.56 -0.90
C GLU A 126 -6.02 -23.47 -1.98
N LEU A 127 -5.75 -22.24 -1.58
CA LEU A 127 -5.60 -21.11 -2.50
C LEU A 127 -4.14 -20.91 -2.93
N HIS A 128 -3.96 -20.20 -4.03
CA HIS A 128 -2.65 -19.95 -4.61
C HIS A 128 -2.18 -18.53 -4.32
N CYS A 129 -0.87 -18.40 -4.05
CA CYS A 129 -0.15 -17.14 -4.11
C CYS A 129 0.97 -17.26 -5.14
N LYS A 130 0.95 -16.45 -6.19
CA LYS A 130 1.93 -16.50 -7.30
C LYS A 130 2.55 -15.14 -7.57
N ALA A 131 3.78 -15.14 -8.08
CA ALA A 131 4.44 -13.95 -8.60
C ALA A 131 4.69 -14.13 -10.10
N THR A 132 4.30 -13.14 -10.89
CA THR A 132 4.42 -13.15 -12.35
C THR A 132 5.17 -11.92 -12.82
N LEU A 133 6.26 -12.11 -13.56
CA LEU A 133 7.00 -11.02 -14.21
C LEU A 133 6.70 -11.07 -15.71
N GLN A 134 6.26 -9.95 -16.28
CA GLN A 134 5.90 -9.91 -17.70
C GLN A 134 7.16 -9.82 -18.57
N GLY A 135 7.21 -10.67 -19.60
CA GLY A 135 8.31 -10.72 -20.56
C GLY A 135 9.60 -11.24 -19.94
N SER A 136 10.73 -10.61 -20.25
CA SER A 136 12.06 -10.92 -19.70
C SER A 136 12.47 -9.95 -18.58
N SER A 137 11.49 -9.36 -17.88
CA SER A 137 11.77 -8.44 -16.77
C SER A 137 12.31 -9.18 -15.55
N LYS A 138 13.04 -8.44 -14.69
CA LYS A 138 13.60 -8.91 -13.42
C LYS A 138 13.44 -7.79 -12.40
N LEU A 139 13.44 -8.13 -11.11
CA LEU A 139 13.34 -7.12 -10.06
C LEU A 139 14.72 -6.65 -9.60
N GLU A 140 15.66 -7.59 -9.41
CA GLU A 140 17.01 -7.31 -8.93
C GLU A 140 17.76 -6.27 -9.77
N GLY A 141 18.16 -5.18 -9.10
CA GLY A 141 18.87 -4.05 -9.69
C GLY A 141 18.02 -3.16 -10.61
N GLU A 142 16.72 -3.44 -10.77
CA GLU A 142 15.83 -2.71 -11.68
C GLU A 142 14.79 -1.86 -10.94
N LEU A 143 14.76 -1.91 -9.61
CA LEU A 143 13.81 -1.15 -8.80
C LEU A 143 14.46 0.07 -8.12
N SER A 144 13.73 1.18 -8.13
CA SER A 144 14.10 2.41 -7.43
C SER A 144 12.88 3.10 -6.83
N ILE A 145 13.10 3.99 -5.87
CA ILE A 145 12.04 4.82 -5.27
C ILE A 145 11.69 5.96 -6.23
N ASP A 146 10.40 6.26 -6.40
CA ASP A 146 10.00 7.51 -7.03
C ASP A 146 10.15 8.69 -6.07
N ASN A 147 10.87 9.73 -6.48
CA ASN A 147 11.15 10.89 -5.64
C ASN A 147 9.90 11.72 -5.28
N LYS A 148 8.74 11.46 -5.91
CA LYS A 148 7.47 12.07 -5.51
C LYS A 148 6.73 11.26 -4.45
N SER A 149 7.19 10.05 -4.10
CA SER A 149 6.46 9.15 -3.20
C SER A 149 6.64 9.44 -1.71
N ARG A 150 7.72 10.15 -1.34
CA ARG A 150 8.20 10.31 0.05
C ARG A 150 8.59 8.99 0.74
N TYR A 151 8.66 7.88 0.00
CA TYR A 151 8.82 6.53 0.56
C TYR A 151 10.23 6.26 1.13
N ASP A 152 11.19 7.11 0.80
CA ASP A 152 12.51 7.13 1.41
C ASP A 152 12.44 7.30 2.94
N SER A 153 11.58 8.18 3.46
CA SER A 153 11.44 8.39 4.91
C SER A 153 10.93 7.14 5.65
N PHE A 154 10.08 6.35 5.00
CA PHE A 154 9.60 5.07 5.52
C PHE A 154 10.73 4.04 5.62
N LEU A 155 11.52 3.89 4.56
CA LEU A 155 12.65 2.94 4.57
C LEU A 155 13.76 3.37 5.54
N ASP A 156 14.01 4.67 5.68
CA ASP A 156 14.97 5.21 6.66
C ASP A 156 14.51 4.96 8.10
N ALA A 157 13.21 5.07 8.38
CA ALA A 157 12.64 4.66 9.67
C ALA A 157 12.79 3.16 9.91
N GLN A 158 12.53 2.35 8.87
CA GLN A 158 12.65 0.89 8.94
C GLN A 158 14.10 0.41 9.13
N GLN A 159 15.09 1.13 8.59
CA GLN A 159 16.51 0.82 8.85
C GLN A 159 16.91 1.09 10.31
N ARG A 160 16.24 2.03 10.99
CA ARG A 160 16.52 2.37 12.40
C ARG A 160 15.88 1.36 13.36
N GLY A 161 14.69 0.85 13.03
CA GLY A 161 13.97 -0.11 13.86
C GLY A 161 12.74 -0.68 13.18
N ALA A 162 11.93 -1.42 13.94
CA ALA A 162 10.62 -1.86 13.46
C ALA A 162 9.71 -0.65 13.25
N VAL A 163 8.81 -0.76 12.28
CA VAL A 163 7.86 0.30 11.92
C VAL A 163 6.45 -0.28 11.95
N VAL A 164 5.52 0.47 12.52
CA VAL A 164 4.10 0.13 12.57
C VAL A 164 3.27 1.24 11.97
N GLY A 165 2.03 0.95 11.59
CA GLY A 165 1.18 1.98 11.02
C GLY A 165 -0.12 1.49 10.45
N TRP A 166 -0.71 2.34 9.60
CA TRP A 166 -1.93 2.09 8.85
C TRP A 166 -1.66 2.12 7.36
N TYR A 167 -2.15 1.10 6.67
CA TYR A 167 -2.19 1.02 5.22
C TYR A 167 -3.60 1.33 4.72
N PHE A 168 -3.72 2.25 3.76
CA PHE A 168 -4.98 2.69 3.16
C PHE A 168 -5.06 2.22 1.71
N PRO A 169 -5.47 0.97 1.44
CA PRO A 169 -5.36 0.35 0.11
C PRO A 169 -6.15 1.05 -1.00
N GLN A 170 -7.20 1.81 -0.66
CA GLN A 170 -8.12 2.43 -1.61
C GLN A 170 -8.04 3.96 -1.66
N ALA A 171 -7.04 4.54 -0.99
CA ALA A 171 -6.93 6.00 -0.88
C ALA A 171 -6.84 6.68 -2.25
N LEU A 172 -6.12 6.08 -3.21
CA LEU A 172 -5.92 6.63 -4.55
C LEU A 172 -6.52 5.72 -5.64
N GLN A 173 -7.67 5.12 -5.35
CA GLN A 173 -8.38 4.27 -6.32
C GLN A 173 -8.79 5.05 -7.56
N GLU A 174 -8.64 4.42 -8.73
CA GLU A 174 -8.95 4.90 -10.08
C GLU A 174 -7.97 5.94 -10.67
N TYR A 175 -6.92 6.32 -9.93
CA TYR A 175 -5.86 7.17 -10.44
C TYR A 175 -4.86 6.34 -11.26
N ASP A 176 -4.28 6.92 -12.32
CA ASP A 176 -3.11 6.32 -12.96
C ASP A 176 -1.84 6.48 -12.10
N ILE A 177 -0.79 5.71 -12.39
CA ILE A 177 0.45 5.64 -11.58
C ILE A 177 1.08 7.03 -11.40
N ASP A 178 1.13 7.84 -12.45
CA ASP A 178 1.73 9.17 -12.39
C ASP A 178 0.89 10.12 -11.51
N SER A 179 -0.45 10.02 -11.60
CA SER A 179 -1.36 10.81 -10.77
C SER A 179 -1.36 10.37 -9.32
N GLN A 180 -1.19 9.07 -9.04
CA GLN A 180 -0.99 8.54 -7.69
C GLN A 180 0.27 9.15 -7.04
N ARG A 181 1.40 9.17 -7.78
CA ARG A 181 2.64 9.82 -7.33
C ARG A 181 2.50 11.32 -7.14
N ALA A 182 1.75 11.99 -8.02
CA ALA A 182 1.56 13.43 -7.94
C ALA A 182 0.74 13.87 -6.71
N GLN A 183 -0.06 12.98 -6.10
CA GLN A 183 -0.85 13.30 -4.90
C GLN A 183 -0.01 13.85 -3.77
N MET A 184 1.18 13.30 -3.59
CA MET A 184 2.08 13.70 -2.50
C MET A 184 2.58 15.14 -2.61
N LYS A 185 2.36 15.84 -3.72
CA LYS A 185 2.65 17.28 -3.81
C LYS A 185 1.62 18.14 -3.09
N THR A 186 0.40 17.63 -2.94
CA THR A 186 -0.75 18.40 -2.44
C THR A 186 -1.23 17.93 -1.07
N LEU A 187 -0.90 16.69 -0.69
CA LEU A 187 -1.12 16.23 0.68
C LEU A 187 -0.21 17.01 1.63
N PRO A 188 -0.71 17.43 2.81
CA PRO A 188 0.10 18.05 3.86
C PRO A 188 1.42 17.32 4.06
N LEU A 189 2.48 18.07 4.37
CA LEU A 189 3.77 17.52 4.76
C LEU A 189 3.64 16.92 6.16
N HIS A 190 3.05 15.74 6.22
CA HIS A 190 3.12 14.86 7.36
C HIS A 190 4.29 13.91 7.09
N GLU A 191 5.37 13.99 7.87
CA GLU A 191 6.62 13.24 7.63
C GLU A 191 6.38 11.73 7.51
N ASN A 192 5.37 11.26 8.21
CA ASN A 192 5.02 9.85 8.26
C ASN A 192 3.91 9.41 7.30
N LEU A 193 3.43 10.29 6.40
CA LEU A 193 2.43 9.94 5.38
C LEU A 193 3.08 9.87 4.00
N VAL A 194 3.16 8.66 3.45
CA VAL A 194 3.86 8.35 2.20
C VAL A 194 2.93 7.62 1.23
N LEU A 195 3.29 7.64 -0.05
CA LEU A 195 2.70 6.73 -1.03
C LEU A 195 3.21 5.31 -0.76
N SER A 196 2.33 4.32 -0.82
CA SER A 196 2.71 2.95 -0.48
C SER A 196 3.60 2.30 -1.54
N GLY A 197 4.52 1.47 -1.06
CA GLY A 197 5.45 0.66 -1.85
C GLY A 197 5.28 -0.82 -1.55
N ALA A 198 6.32 -1.61 -1.83
CA ALA A 198 6.21 -3.06 -1.68
C ALA A 198 6.22 -3.54 -0.24
N VAL A 199 7.01 -2.91 0.63
CA VAL A 199 7.30 -3.43 1.98
C VAL A 199 6.09 -3.29 2.90
N ASP A 200 5.53 -2.10 2.98
CA ASP A 200 4.31 -1.75 3.74
C ASP A 200 3.07 -2.46 3.19
N THR A 201 2.86 -2.48 1.87
CA THR A 201 1.74 -3.23 1.27
C THR A 201 1.85 -4.72 1.58
N ALA A 202 3.05 -5.30 1.49
CA ALA A 202 3.28 -6.69 1.84
C ALA A 202 3.09 -6.96 3.33
N ALA A 203 3.54 -6.07 4.22
CA ALA A 203 3.33 -6.20 5.65
C ALA A 203 1.84 -6.22 6.01
N ALA A 204 1.03 -5.38 5.36
CA ALA A 204 -0.43 -5.42 5.51
C ALA A 204 -1.02 -6.76 5.03
N LEU A 205 -0.58 -7.28 3.87
CA LEU A 205 -1.02 -8.59 3.37
C LEU A 205 -0.51 -9.76 4.20
N ILE A 206 0.62 -9.64 4.87
CA ILE A 206 1.14 -10.67 5.77
C ILE A 206 0.34 -10.69 7.06
N GLY A 207 0.06 -9.52 7.63
CA GLY A 207 -0.76 -9.37 8.83
C GLY A 207 -2.22 -9.78 8.61
N SER A 208 -2.77 -9.41 7.46
CA SER A 208 -4.16 -9.65 7.05
C SER A 208 -4.20 -10.34 5.68
N PRO A 209 -3.92 -11.67 5.61
CA PRO A 209 -3.85 -12.42 4.35
C PRO A 209 -5.17 -12.50 3.59
N ASP A 210 -6.29 -12.24 4.26
CA ASP A 210 -7.64 -12.21 3.70
C ASP A 210 -8.02 -10.87 3.06
N LEU A 211 -7.15 -9.84 3.13
CA LEU A 211 -7.48 -8.47 2.69
C LEU A 211 -8.02 -8.38 1.26
N LEU A 212 -7.51 -9.21 0.34
CA LEU A 212 -7.96 -9.28 -1.05
C LEU A 212 -8.77 -10.54 -1.36
N VAL A 213 -9.08 -11.36 -0.36
CA VAL A 213 -9.95 -12.53 -0.54
C VAL A 213 -11.39 -12.07 -0.38
N ASN A 214 -12.14 -12.06 -1.48
CA ASN A 214 -13.55 -11.67 -1.46
C ASN A 214 -14.37 -12.59 -2.38
N ILE A 215 -15.53 -13.01 -1.89
CA ILE A 215 -16.47 -13.88 -2.61
C ILE A 215 -17.63 -13.11 -3.25
N ASP A 216 -17.93 -11.92 -2.72
CA ASP A 216 -19.11 -11.13 -3.10
C ASP A 216 -18.74 -10.01 -4.07
N ASP A 217 -17.51 -9.50 -3.98
CA ASP A 217 -17.04 -8.37 -4.77
C ASP A 217 -15.62 -8.58 -5.32
N TYR A 218 -15.22 -7.70 -6.25
CA TYR A 218 -13.87 -7.68 -6.80
C TYR A 218 -13.02 -6.66 -6.04
N PRO A 219 -11.92 -7.05 -5.39
CA PRO A 219 -11.01 -6.09 -4.80
C PRO A 219 -10.21 -5.36 -5.90
N PRO A 220 -9.70 -4.15 -5.62
CA PRO A 220 -8.85 -3.42 -6.55
C PRO A 220 -7.47 -4.08 -6.71
N VAL A 221 -6.76 -3.66 -7.75
CA VAL A 221 -5.33 -3.93 -7.97
C VAL A 221 -4.53 -2.92 -7.13
N LEU A 222 -3.80 -3.42 -6.14
CA LEU A 222 -2.95 -2.61 -5.27
C LEU A 222 -1.64 -2.26 -5.98
N CYS A 223 -1.56 -1.04 -6.51
CA CYS A 223 -0.39 -0.51 -7.21
C CYS A 223 0.70 -0.09 -6.20
N LEU A 224 1.91 -0.60 -6.36
CA LEU A 224 3.08 -0.27 -5.53
C LEU A 224 3.76 1.01 -6.05
N SER A 225 2.99 2.08 -6.15
CA SER A 225 3.33 3.26 -6.95
C SER A 225 4.50 4.08 -6.41
N ALA A 226 4.92 3.85 -5.16
CA ALA A 226 6.17 4.40 -4.64
C ALA A 226 7.41 3.86 -5.36
N LEU A 227 7.32 2.67 -5.95
CA LEU A 227 8.43 2.04 -6.66
C LEU A 227 8.35 2.30 -8.17
N LYS A 228 9.51 2.32 -8.82
CA LYS A 228 9.69 2.36 -10.26
C LYS A 228 10.58 1.21 -10.70
N HIS A 229 10.18 0.60 -11.80
CA HIS A 229 11.07 -0.24 -12.60
C HIS A 229 11.86 0.64 -13.58
N THR A 230 13.08 0.25 -13.95
CA THR A 230 13.91 0.93 -14.97
C THR A 230 13.22 1.03 -16.33
N ASP A 231 12.59 -0.06 -16.77
CA ASP A 231 11.59 -0.06 -17.84
C ASP A 231 10.31 0.67 -17.39
N GLU A 232 10.15 1.90 -17.86
CA GLU A 232 9.01 2.77 -17.53
C GLU A 232 7.65 2.22 -17.95
N ARG A 233 7.62 1.21 -18.83
CA ARG A 233 6.37 0.55 -19.23
C ARG A 233 5.83 -0.32 -18.13
N LEU A 234 6.67 -0.75 -17.18
CA LEU A 234 6.30 -1.69 -16.14
C LEU A 234 5.86 -0.99 -14.85
N MET A 235 4.94 -1.65 -14.16
CA MET A 235 4.45 -1.30 -12.83
C MET A 235 4.31 -2.57 -11.99
N LEU A 236 4.35 -2.41 -10.67
CA LEU A 236 4.29 -3.52 -9.72
C LEU A 236 2.95 -3.48 -8.97
N CYS A 237 2.29 -4.62 -8.78
CA CYS A 237 1.08 -4.69 -7.99
C CYS A 237 0.84 -6.04 -7.32
N PHE A 238 -0.02 -6.00 -6.30
CA PHE A 238 -0.78 -7.16 -5.85
C PHE A 238 -2.20 -7.09 -6.38
N LYS A 239 -2.79 -8.23 -6.72
CA LYS A 239 -4.18 -8.33 -7.15
C LYS A 239 -4.77 -9.68 -6.78
N ALA A 240 -6.09 -9.72 -6.64
CA ALA A 240 -6.80 -10.98 -6.59
C ALA A 240 -6.95 -11.59 -8.00
N TYR A 241 -6.94 -12.91 -8.07
CA TYR A 241 -7.35 -13.69 -9.24
C TYR A 241 -8.36 -14.73 -8.78
N GLY A 242 -9.65 -14.37 -8.85
CA GLY A 242 -10.68 -15.05 -8.05
C GLY A 242 -10.37 -14.85 -6.57
N GLN A 243 -10.27 -15.94 -5.81
CA GLN A 243 -9.87 -15.91 -4.40
C GLN A 243 -8.35 -16.01 -4.21
N HIS A 244 -7.58 -16.23 -5.28
CA HIS A 244 -6.12 -16.35 -5.21
C HIS A 244 -5.45 -14.97 -5.12
N LEU A 245 -4.24 -14.93 -4.59
CA LEU A 245 -3.40 -13.73 -4.54
C LEU A 245 -2.31 -13.81 -5.60
N GLU A 246 -2.09 -12.72 -6.33
CA GLU A 246 -0.99 -12.64 -7.29
C GLU A 246 -0.22 -11.34 -7.17
N PHE A 247 1.10 -11.43 -7.27
CA PHE A 247 1.98 -10.32 -7.54
C PHE A 247 2.30 -10.25 -9.03
N TRP A 248 2.32 -9.04 -9.58
CA TRP A 248 2.65 -8.80 -10.99
C TRP A 248 3.66 -7.67 -11.14
N CYS A 249 4.68 -7.91 -11.98
CA CYS A 249 5.38 -6.85 -12.70
C CYS A 249 4.83 -6.83 -14.12
N MET A 250 3.94 -5.88 -14.43
CA MET A 250 3.16 -5.85 -15.66
C MET A 250 3.21 -4.50 -16.35
N SER A 251 2.88 -4.47 -17.63
CA SER A 251 2.82 -3.24 -18.42
C SER A 251 1.67 -2.36 -17.95
N GLN A 252 1.97 -1.09 -17.67
CA GLN A 252 0.99 0.00 -17.59
C GLN A 252 0.64 0.59 -18.96
N MET A 253 1.11 -0.01 -20.06
CA MET A 253 0.83 0.41 -21.43
C MET A 253 0.26 -0.78 -22.24
N LEU A 254 -1.02 -0.70 -22.63
CA LEU A 254 -1.61 -1.64 -23.59
C LEU A 254 -1.32 -1.22 -25.03
N THR A 255 -1.26 0.09 -25.27
CA THR A 255 -0.86 0.69 -26.54
C THR A 255 0.52 1.33 -26.37
N PRO A 256 1.48 1.09 -27.29
CA PRO A 256 2.81 1.68 -27.19
C PRO A 256 2.76 3.20 -27.02
N GLY A 257 3.47 3.72 -26.01
CA GLY A 257 3.54 5.15 -25.71
C GLY A 257 2.33 5.71 -24.93
N GLN A 258 1.32 4.91 -24.61
CA GLN A 258 0.14 5.36 -23.88
C GLN A 258 -0.02 4.64 -22.54
N LYS A 259 0.28 5.36 -21.46
CA LYS A 259 -0.01 4.92 -20.09
C LYS A 259 -1.51 4.79 -19.86
N GLN A 260 -1.91 3.70 -19.23
CA GLN A 260 -3.31 3.41 -18.93
C GLN A 260 -3.77 4.12 -17.67
N VAL A 261 -5.09 4.24 -17.55
CA VAL A 261 -5.81 4.55 -16.32
C VAL A 261 -6.90 3.48 -16.21
N SER A 262 -7.18 2.99 -15.01
CA SER A 262 -8.10 1.87 -14.81
C SER A 262 -8.93 2.08 -13.57
N GLU A 263 -10.21 1.72 -13.64
CA GLU A 263 -11.11 1.66 -12.48
C GLU A 263 -10.61 0.70 -11.37
N GLN A 264 -9.82 -0.30 -11.76
CA GLN A 264 -9.27 -1.31 -10.84
C GLN A 264 -8.05 -0.84 -10.06
N TRP A 265 -7.29 0.12 -10.60
CA TRP A 265 -5.99 0.47 -10.04
C TRP A 265 -6.16 1.32 -8.79
N SER A 266 -5.40 0.98 -7.75
CA SER A 266 -5.42 1.74 -6.52
C SER A 266 -4.03 1.91 -5.96
N GLY A 267 -3.62 3.17 -5.81
CA GLY A 267 -2.44 3.51 -5.01
C GLY A 267 -2.80 3.55 -3.53
N GLY A 268 -2.04 2.82 -2.72
CA GLY A 268 -2.16 2.90 -1.28
C GLY A 268 -1.48 4.15 -0.71
N LEU A 269 -1.94 4.59 0.45
CA LEU A 269 -1.18 5.48 1.33
C LEU A 269 -0.76 4.74 2.60
N THR A 270 0.35 5.16 3.18
CA THR A 270 0.88 4.58 4.42
C THR A 270 1.15 5.68 5.42
N LEU A 271 0.54 5.56 6.60
CA LEU A 271 0.82 6.35 7.78
C LEU A 271 1.61 5.49 8.77
N PHE A 272 2.77 5.93 9.23
CA PHE A 272 3.64 5.06 10.04
C PHE A 272 4.31 5.74 11.25
N ALA A 273 4.90 4.94 12.11
CA ALA A 273 5.81 5.38 13.17
C ALA A 273 6.79 4.25 13.50
N SER A 274 7.98 4.62 14.00
CA SER A 274 8.88 3.65 14.62
C SER A 274 8.28 3.14 15.93
N ILE A 275 8.47 1.85 16.22
CA ILE A 275 8.10 1.24 17.49
C ILE A 275 9.37 0.87 18.26
N GLU A 276 9.39 1.16 19.55
CA GLU A 276 10.47 0.80 20.49
C GLU A 276 10.26 -0.58 21.12
#